data_AF-A0A3D1REM5-F1
#
_entry.id   AF-A0A3D1REM5-F1
#
_cell.length_a   1.000
_cell.length_b   1.000
_cell.length_c   1.000
_cell.angle_alpha   90.00
_cell.angle_beta   90.00
_cell.angle_gamma   90.00
#
_symmetry.space_group_name_H-M   'P 1'
#
loop_
_entity.id
_entity.type
_entity.pdbx_description
1 polymer ?
#
loop_
_entity_poly.entity_id
_entity_poly.type
_entity_poly.pdbx_seq_one_letter_code
_entity_poly.pdbx_strand_id
1 'polypeptide(L)'
;MNTSILFDLKKYHPGAFQIFIRYKNDFLCNMVRKNLERGIREEVYRSDINIDILTRFRVESLTLMFDVEVQESISQPLLDIQREVMIHFLHGLVNPKGYKLLTKYLKNLSQ
;
A
#
# COMPACT_ATOMS: atom_id res chain seq x y z
N MET A 1 -5.50 12.94 -8.62
CA MET A 1 -4.29 13.49 -7.97
C MET A 1 -3.22 13.59 -9.05
N ASN A 2 -2.57 14.75 -9.23
CA ASN A 2 -1.51 14.88 -10.25
C ASN A 2 -0.24 14.17 -9.74
N THR A 3 0.19 13.10 -10.43
CA THR A 3 1.34 12.27 -10.04
C THR A 3 2.68 13.00 -10.22
N SER A 4 2.74 14.03 -11.08
CA SER A 4 3.93 14.84 -11.33
C SER A 4 4.34 15.72 -10.15
N ILE A 5 3.42 16.01 -9.21
CA ILE A 5 3.73 16.87 -8.04
C ILE A 5 4.85 16.29 -7.18
N LEU A 6 4.87 14.97 -6.97
CA LEU A 6 5.92 14.32 -6.20
C LEU A 6 7.28 14.38 -6.91
N PHE A 7 7.27 14.25 -8.23
CA PHE A 7 8.45 14.38 -9.07
C PHE A 7 8.99 15.82 -9.03
N ASP A 8 8.12 16.82 -9.18
CA ASP A 8 8.49 18.23 -9.15
C ASP A 8 8.99 18.65 -7.76
N LEU A 9 8.36 18.18 -6.68
CA LEU A 9 8.84 18.40 -5.31
C LEU A 9 10.24 17.83 -5.12
N LYS A 10 10.49 16.61 -5.61
CA LYS A 10 11.82 15.98 -5.52
C LYS A 10 12.87 16.77 -6.29
N LYS A 11 12.53 17.28 -7.48
CA LYS A 11 13.47 17.96 -8.38
C LYS A 11 13.73 19.43 -8.01
N TYR A 12 12.69 20.17 -7.63
CA TYR A 12 12.75 21.63 -7.45
C TYR A 12 12.63 22.08 -5.99
N HIS A 13 12.13 21.22 -5.08
CA HIS A 13 11.87 21.59 -3.67
C HIS A 13 12.32 20.50 -2.68
N PRO A 14 13.62 20.17 -2.60
CA PRO A 14 14.12 19.04 -1.80
C PRO A 14 13.79 19.12 -0.30
N GLY A 15 13.71 20.33 0.27
CA GLY A 15 13.29 20.52 1.67
C GLY A 15 11.85 20.08 1.94
N ALA A 16 10.92 20.43 1.04
CA ALA A 16 9.52 19.99 1.13
C ALA A 16 9.40 18.49 0.84
N PHE A 17 10.19 17.97 -0.10
CA PHE A 17 10.26 16.53 -0.37
C PHE A 17 10.72 15.73 0.87
N GLN A 18 11.67 16.25 1.66
CA GLN A 18 12.10 15.57 2.89
C GLN A 18 11.01 15.50 3.97
N ILE A 19 10.14 16.51 4.06
CA ILE A 19 8.97 16.48 4.95
C ILE A 19 8.03 15.36 4.52
N PHE A 20 7.77 15.23 3.21
CA PHE A 20 6.98 14.13 2.66
C PHE A 20 7.60 12.76 2.97
N ILE A 21 8.91 12.61 2.78
CA ILE A 21 9.63 11.36 3.07
C ILE A 21 9.55 11.01 4.56
N ARG A 22 9.71 11.98 5.46
CA ARG A 22 9.56 11.77 6.90
C ARG A 22 8.14 11.32 7.25
N TYR A 23 7.13 12.01 6.73
CA TYR A 23 5.74 11.60 6.92
C TYR A 23 5.47 10.18 6.39
N LYS A 24 5.97 9.85 5.19
CA LYS A 24 5.88 8.49 4.62
C LYS A 24 6.49 7.45 5.57
N ASN A 25 7.71 7.70 6.02
CA ASN A 25 8.47 6.73 6.80
C ASN A 25 7.96 6.57 8.23
N ASP A 26 7.36 7.60 8.81
CA ASP A 26 6.89 7.55 10.20
C ASP A 26 5.40 7.22 10.27
N PHE A 27 4.56 7.99 9.57
CA PHE A 27 3.11 7.85 9.65
C PHE A 27 2.61 6.61 8.92
N LEU A 28 2.97 6.42 7.64
CA LEU A 28 2.45 5.28 6.87
C LEU A 28 3.00 3.96 7.39
N CYS A 29 4.28 3.90 7.78
CA CYS A 29 4.83 2.71 8.42
C CYS A 29 4.08 2.37 9.71
N ASN A 30 3.82 3.35 10.57
CA ASN A 30 3.07 3.10 11.81
C ASN A 30 1.63 2.68 11.55
N MET A 31 0.97 3.29 10.56
CA MET A 31 -0.39 2.91 10.18
C MET A 31 -0.46 1.47 9.66
N VAL A 32 0.44 1.09 8.75
CA VAL A 32 0.51 -0.26 8.19
C VAL A 32 0.87 -1.27 9.29
N ARG A 33 1.90 -1.00 10.10
CA ARG A 33 2.29 -1.87 11.22
C ARG A 33 1.10 -2.15 12.15
N LYS A 34 0.42 -1.10 12.61
CA LYS A 34 -0.76 -1.22 13.48
C LYS A 34 -1.88 -2.03 12.83
N ASN A 35 -2.07 -1.90 11.52
CA ASN A 35 -3.05 -2.69 10.77
C ASN A 35 -2.67 -4.17 10.73
N LEU A 36 -1.40 -4.50 10.45
CA LEU A 36 -0.90 -5.87 10.45
C LEU A 36 -1.04 -6.52 11.84
N GLU A 37 -0.58 -5.84 12.88
CA GLU A 37 -0.71 -6.28 14.28
C GLU A 37 -2.18 -6.50 14.66
N ARG A 38 -3.06 -5.58 14.27
CA ARG A 38 -4.50 -5.72 14.54
C ARG A 38 -5.08 -6.93 13.83
N GLY A 39 -4.78 -7.14 12.56
CA GLY A 39 -5.32 -8.28 11.82
C GLY A 39 -4.80 -9.63 12.31
N ILE A 40 -3.59 -9.68 12.89
CA ILE A 40 -3.10 -10.86 13.62
C ILE A 40 -3.91 -11.06 14.91
N ARG A 41 -4.11 -10.01 15.72
CA ARG A 41 -4.92 -10.09 16.95
C ARG A 41 -6.38 -10.47 16.70
N GLU A 42 -6.95 -10.03 15.57
CA GLU A 42 -8.30 -10.38 15.13
C GLU A 42 -8.36 -11.74 14.40
N GLU A 43 -7.21 -12.40 14.24
CA GLU A 43 -7.02 -13.69 13.58
C GLU A 43 -7.51 -13.70 12.12
N VAL A 44 -7.43 -12.56 11.42
CA VAL A 44 -7.79 -12.46 10.00
C VAL A 44 -6.55 -12.45 9.09
N TYR A 45 -5.37 -12.14 9.64
CA TYR A 45 -4.09 -12.25 8.95
C TYR A 45 -3.30 -13.47 9.44
N ARG A 46 -2.32 -13.93 8.66
CA ARG A 46 -1.43 -15.02 9.10
C ARG A 46 -0.56 -14.55 10.27
N SER A 47 -0.39 -15.39 11.28
CA SER A 47 0.37 -15.09 12.50
C SER A 47 1.89 -15.25 12.35
N ASP A 48 2.33 -15.88 11.27
CA ASP A 48 3.73 -16.21 10.96
C ASP A 48 4.43 -15.14 10.11
N ILE A 49 3.75 -14.03 9.80
CA ILE A 49 4.35 -12.96 8.99
C ILE A 49 5.39 -12.15 9.77
N ASN A 50 6.44 -11.74 9.07
CA ASN A 50 7.35 -10.72 9.59
C ASN A 50 6.74 -9.33 9.37
N ILE A 51 6.30 -8.70 10.46
CA ILE A 51 5.60 -7.40 10.44
C ILE A 51 6.48 -6.28 9.89
N ASP A 52 7.77 -6.24 10.23
CA ASP A 52 8.65 -5.16 9.81
C ASP A 52 8.94 -5.22 8.30
N ILE A 53 9.20 -6.42 7.78
CA ILE A 53 9.41 -6.64 6.34
C ILE A 53 8.14 -6.25 5.57
N LEU A 54 6.96 -6.75 5.97
CA LEU A 54 5.72 -6.47 5.24
C LEU A 54 5.25 -5.02 5.40
N THR A 55 5.55 -4.38 6.53
CA THR A 55 5.29 -2.94 6.70
C THR A 55 6.10 -2.14 5.69
N ARG A 56 7.42 -2.41 5.59
CA ARG A 56 8.28 -1.69 4.65
C ARG A 56 7.87 -1.95 3.21
N PHE A 57 7.65 -3.23 2.85
CA PHE A 57 7.19 -3.62 1.53
C PHE A 57 5.91 -2.86 1.15
N ARG A 58 4.87 -2.89 2.00
CA ARG A 58 3.58 -2.26 1.71
C ARG A 58 3.71 -0.75 1.46
N VAL A 59 4.51 -0.05 2.27
CA VAL A 59 4.73 1.39 2.11
C VAL A 59 5.48 1.69 0.80
N GLU A 60 6.50 0.91 0.44
CA GLU A 60 7.20 1.12 -0.83
C GLU A 60 6.34 0.74 -2.05
N SER A 61 5.52 -0.32 -1.96
CA SER A 61 4.58 -0.68 -3.03
C SER A 61 3.55 0.41 -3.28
N LEU A 62 3.12 1.17 -2.25
CA LEU A 62 2.26 2.34 -2.44
C LEU A 62 2.94 3.42 -3.28
N THR A 63 4.22 3.67 -3.04
CA THR A 63 4.99 4.70 -3.73
C THR A 63 5.44 4.31 -5.13
N LEU A 64 5.64 3.02 -5.40
CA LEU A 64 6.10 2.52 -6.69
C LEU A 64 5.21 2.98 -7.85
N MET A 65 3.90 3.06 -7.63
CA MET A 65 2.92 3.46 -8.66
C MET A 65 2.92 4.97 -8.96
N PHE A 66 3.69 5.77 -8.22
CA PHE A 66 3.93 7.18 -8.53
C PHE A 66 5.21 7.39 -9.33
N ASP A 67 5.98 6.33 -9.57
CA ASP A 67 7.10 6.38 -10.50
C ASP A 67 6.56 6.49 -11.94
N VAL A 68 7.08 7.46 -12.69
CA VAL A 68 6.59 7.79 -14.03
C VAL A 68 6.83 6.63 -14.98
N GLU A 69 7.98 5.96 -14.91
CA GLU A 69 8.30 4.83 -15.79
C GLU A 69 7.36 3.66 -15.52
N VAL A 70 7.07 3.39 -14.24
CA VAL A 70 6.11 2.36 -13.85
C VAL A 70 4.71 2.73 -14.33
N GLN A 71 4.26 3.97 -14.13
CA GLN A 71 2.93 4.42 -14.53
C GLN A 71 2.73 4.31 -16.06
N GLU A 72 3.72 4.76 -16.85
CA GLU A 72 3.69 4.69 -18.31
C GLU A 72 3.69 3.25 -18.82
N SER A 73 4.45 2.35 -18.18
CA SER A 73 4.54 0.95 -18.60
C SER A 73 3.24 0.15 -18.39
N ILE A 74 2.41 0.51 -17.40
CA ILE A 74 1.20 -0.26 -17.06
C ILE A 74 -0.01 0.21 -17.88
N SER A 75 -0.02 1.46 -18.37
CA SER A 75 -1.10 2.00 -19.24
C SER A 75 -2.52 1.78 -18.67
N GLN A 76 -2.68 1.92 -17.35
CA GLN A 76 -3.97 1.85 -16.63
C GLN A 76 -4.14 3.06 -15.70
N PRO A 77 -5.38 3.43 -15.32
CA PRO A 77 -5.61 4.45 -14.31
C PRO A 77 -4.94 4.08 -12.98
N LEU A 78 -4.31 5.05 -12.31
CA LEU A 78 -3.61 4.83 -11.02
C LEU A 78 -4.49 4.12 -9.98
N LEU A 79 -5.79 4.43 -9.95
CA LEU A 79 -6.73 3.81 -9.02
C LEU A 79 -6.84 2.30 -9.24
N ASP A 80 -6.87 1.85 -10.49
CA ASP A 80 -6.99 0.44 -10.84
C ASP A 80 -5.70 -0.31 -10.50
N ILE A 81 -4.54 0.29 -10.75
CA ILE A 81 -3.23 -0.26 -10.35
C ILE A 81 -3.16 -0.40 -8.82
N GLN A 82 -3.53 0.65 -8.08
CA GLN A 82 -3.54 0.64 -6.61
C GLN A 82 -4.49 -0.42 -6.06
N ARG A 83 -5.68 -0.57 -6.68
CA ARG A 83 -6.65 -1.59 -6.33
C ARG A 83 -6.07 -2.98 -6.52
N GLU A 84 -5.48 -3.26 -7.68
CA GLU A 84 -4.92 -4.58 -8.00
C GLU A 84 -3.76 -4.94 -7.05
N VAL A 85 -2.81 -4.03 -6.85
CA VAL A 85 -1.68 -4.23 -5.92
C VAL A 85 -2.16 -4.44 -4.48
N MET A 86 -3.19 -3.71 -4.05
CA MET A 86 -3.79 -3.89 -2.73
C MET A 86 -4.44 -5.27 -2.58
N ILE A 87 -5.21 -5.71 -3.58
CA ILE A 87 -5.86 -7.03 -3.57
C ILE A 87 -4.82 -8.13 -3.53
N HIS A 88 -3.77 -8.03 -4.36
CA HIS A 88 -2.65 -8.95 -4.35
C HIS A 88 -1.97 -9.03 -2.97
N PHE A 89 -1.66 -7.88 -2.36
CA PHE A 89 -1.08 -7.82 -1.03
C PHE A 89 -1.97 -8.49 0.03
N LEU A 90 -3.30 -8.24 -0.03
CA LEU A 90 -4.25 -8.86 0.89
C LEU A 90 -4.31 -10.38 0.71
N HIS A 91 -4.33 -10.89 -0.52
CA HIS A 91 -4.31 -12.34 -0.77
C HIS A 91 -3.07 -13.04 -0.22
N GLY A 92 -1.90 -12.38 -0.25
CA GLY A 92 -0.69 -12.89 0.39
C GLY A 92 -0.64 -12.75 1.91
N LEU A 93 -1.54 -11.94 2.50
CA LEU A 93 -1.54 -11.56 3.91
C LEU A 93 -2.60 -12.30 4.74
N VAL A 94 -3.79 -12.53 4.18
CA VAL A 94 -4.93 -13.09 4.90
C VAL A 94 -4.77 -14.60 5.14
N ASN A 95 -5.33 -15.07 6.25
CA ASN A 95 -5.49 -16.51 6.50
C ASN A 95 -6.87 -17.00 5.98
N PRO A 96 -7.27 -18.28 6.16
CA PRO A 96 -8.57 -18.76 5.67
C PRO A 96 -9.80 -17.99 6.22
N LYS A 97 -9.75 -17.48 7.46
CA LYS A 97 -10.82 -16.64 8.04
C LYS A 97 -10.85 -15.26 7.37
N GLY A 98 -9.69 -14.62 7.23
CA GLY A 98 -9.57 -13.34 6.52
C GLY A 98 -9.91 -13.43 5.04
N TYR A 99 -9.60 -14.55 4.37
CA TYR A 99 -9.94 -14.77 2.97
C TYR A 99 -11.46 -14.71 2.74
N LYS A 100 -12.26 -15.33 3.62
CA LYS A 100 -13.73 -15.24 3.55
C LYS A 100 -14.22 -13.78 3.65
N LEU A 101 -13.62 -12.98 4.54
CA LEU A 101 -13.93 -11.56 4.66
C LEU A 101 -13.51 -10.76 3.41
N LEU A 102 -12.31 -11.01 2.89
CA LEU A 102 -11.81 -10.40 1.67
C LEU A 102 -12.76 -10.66 0.50
N THR A 103 -13.12 -11.91 0.25
CA THR A 103 -14.06 -12.27 -0.82
C THR A 103 -15.42 -11.59 -0.65
N LYS A 104 -15.93 -11.48 0.59
CA LYS A 104 -17.18 -10.75 0.87
C LYS A 104 -17.06 -9.28 0.48
N TYR A 105 -15.98 -8.60 0.88
CA TYR A 105 -15.78 -7.19 0.54
C TYR A 105 -15.57 -6.97 -0.96
N LEU A 106 -14.83 -7.85 -1.63
CA LEU A 106 -14.60 -7.73 -3.08
C LEU A 106 -15.88 -7.88 -3.89
N LYS A 107 -16.79 -8.78 -3.50
CA LYS A 107 -18.11 -8.90 -4.13
C LYS A 107 -18.94 -7.61 -4.03
N ASN A 108 -18.85 -6.93 -2.88
CA ASN A 108 -19.57 -5.66 -2.67
C ASN A 108 -18.93 -4.49 -3.43
N LEU A 109 -17.64 -4.58 -3.77
CA LEU A 109 -16.89 -3.61 -4.58
C LEU A 109 -17.06 -3.80 -6.10
N SER A 110 -17.71 -4.89 -6.52
CA SER A 110 -18.05 -5.18 -7.92
C SER A 110 -19.53 -4.93 -8.26
N GLN A 111 -20.31 -4.44 -7.28
CA GLN A 111 -21.69 -3.96 -7.45
C GLN A 111 -21.67 -2.44 -7.46
#